data_AF-A0A2T2PCD4-F1
#
_entry.id   AF-A0A2T2PCD4-F1
#
_cell.length_a   1.000
_cell.length_b   1.000
_cell.length_c   1.000
_cell.angle_alpha   90.00
_cell.angle_beta   90.00
_cell.angle_gamma   90.00
#
_symmetry.space_group_name_H-M   'P 1'
#
loop_
_entity.id
_entity.type
_entity.pdbx_description
1 polymer ?
#
loop_
_entity_poly.entity_id
_entity_poly.type
_entity_poly.pdbx_seq_one_letter_code
_entity_poly.pdbx_strand_id
1 'polypeptide(L)'
;MGETGRNRLGRGQCPISEEDIEKYLPYSPFTPYFHWYPGRVEQCWVVTDCLYEASGESLKQQFAATALVMGLVPPTLKDIAWPERRIVPVTQKLKPLAEILVLALGLVPRETGNIHVTKKESISKTRIAKFAWRLSTSRRVFWLTVCIFLVSMSYTGTVFMEIYSKRSALGCSFPVFIAMWHVFALLPASIHTIFARFRRKREAHNVSGQIQSRNDDGMIASAVQGANEDWPVQLAWGIYYITGILVFASIMAVTVVELACWIGLVIAIAGSSKALGFFICLVCEEIENGVDNSGQSQNLGGVGRN
;
A
#
# COMPACT_ATOMS: atom_id res chain seq x y z
N MET A 1 33.51 -12.86 6.02
CA MET A 1 32.78 -11.85 6.80
C MET A 1 33.60 -10.57 6.75
N GLY A 2 33.14 -9.55 6.05
CA GLY A 2 33.89 -8.29 5.92
C GLY A 2 33.78 -7.46 7.20
N GLU A 3 34.90 -6.90 7.66
CA GLU A 3 34.94 -5.99 8.81
C GLU A 3 34.11 -4.73 8.51
N THR A 4 33.14 -4.40 9.36
CA THR A 4 32.46 -3.10 9.33
C THR A 4 33.40 -2.03 9.90
N GLY A 5 33.82 -1.04 9.11
CA GLY A 5 34.76 -0.01 9.55
C GLY A 5 35.11 1.02 8.46
N ARG A 6 35.59 2.20 8.88
CA ARG A 6 36.15 3.25 8.01
C ARG A 6 37.44 2.75 7.33
N ASN A 7 37.77 3.33 6.18
CA ASN A 7 38.91 3.05 5.28
C ASN A 7 38.83 1.70 4.54
N ARG A 8 37.69 1.36 3.92
CA ARG A 8 37.58 0.15 3.09
C ARG A 8 38.26 0.30 1.74
N LEU A 9 38.19 1.50 1.16
CA LEU A 9 38.93 1.87 -0.06
C LEU A 9 40.43 1.67 0.13
N GLY A 10 41.00 2.25 1.20
CA GLY A 10 42.42 2.13 1.52
C GLY A 10 42.88 0.71 1.93
N ARG A 11 41.95 -0.21 2.21
CA ARG A 11 42.26 -1.62 2.52
C ARG A 11 42.10 -2.56 1.32
N GLY A 12 41.73 -2.04 0.14
CA GLY A 12 41.49 -2.86 -1.05
C GLY A 12 40.30 -3.81 -0.90
N GLN A 13 39.35 -3.51 -0.01
CA GLN A 13 38.13 -4.31 0.17
C GLN A 13 37.05 -3.98 -0.87
N CYS A 14 37.28 -2.95 -1.68
CA CYS A 14 36.41 -2.55 -2.78
C CYS A 14 36.85 -3.26 -4.08
N PRO A 15 35.93 -3.84 -4.86
CA PRO A 15 36.27 -4.77 -5.96
C PRO A 15 36.59 -4.09 -7.28
N ILE A 16 36.48 -2.77 -7.34
CA ILE A 16 36.74 -1.96 -8.53
C ILE A 16 37.83 -0.96 -8.15
N SER A 17 38.62 -0.53 -9.13
CA SER A 17 39.64 0.49 -8.91
C SER A 17 39.02 1.74 -8.26
N GLU A 18 39.73 2.34 -7.32
CA GLU A 18 39.30 3.56 -6.61
C GLU A 18 38.90 4.67 -7.61
N GLU A 19 39.64 4.76 -8.72
CA GLU A 19 39.43 5.72 -9.81
C GLU A 19 38.08 5.51 -10.53
N ASP A 20 37.65 4.27 -10.76
CA ASP A 20 36.37 3.96 -11.40
C ASP A 20 35.17 4.19 -10.47
N ILE A 21 35.36 3.92 -9.17
CA ILE A 21 34.34 4.13 -8.13
C ILE A 21 34.09 5.62 -7.93
N GLU A 22 35.14 6.44 -7.90
CA GLU A 22 35.03 7.89 -7.71
C GLU A 22 34.45 8.60 -8.93
N LYS A 23 34.84 8.17 -10.15
CA LYS A 23 34.56 8.94 -11.37
C LYS A 23 33.21 8.64 -12.01
N TYR A 24 32.77 7.38 -12.06
CA TYR A 24 31.63 6.99 -12.90
C TYR A 24 30.42 6.49 -12.10
N LEU A 25 30.70 5.88 -10.96
CA LEU A 25 29.71 5.15 -10.20
C LEU A 25 28.78 6.01 -9.32
N PRO A 26 29.13 7.22 -8.84
CA PRO A 26 28.22 8.06 -8.07
C PRO A 26 27.20 8.78 -8.96
N TYR A 27 27.50 8.99 -10.25
CA TYR A 27 26.72 9.85 -11.15
C TYR A 27 25.91 9.09 -12.22
N SER A 28 26.10 7.78 -12.39
CA SER A 28 25.36 7.01 -13.41
C SER A 28 23.97 6.57 -12.90
N PRO A 29 22.85 7.06 -13.46
CA PRO A 29 21.52 6.59 -13.10
C PRO A 29 21.22 5.22 -13.73
N PHE A 30 20.30 4.45 -13.13
CA PHE A 30 19.71 3.22 -13.70
C PHE A 30 20.69 2.10 -14.07
N THR A 31 21.84 2.02 -13.39
CA THR A 31 22.83 0.96 -13.64
C THR A 31 22.69 -0.18 -12.62
N PRO A 32 22.32 -1.40 -13.05
CA PRO A 32 22.04 -2.50 -12.14
C PRO A 32 23.30 -3.00 -11.43
N TYR A 33 23.14 -3.55 -10.22
CA TYR A 33 24.27 -3.93 -9.37
C TYR A 33 25.19 -4.99 -9.97
N PHE A 34 24.58 -5.98 -10.64
CA PHE A 34 25.28 -7.10 -11.26
C PHE A 34 26.10 -6.70 -12.50
N HIS A 35 25.94 -5.48 -13.02
CA HIS A 35 26.75 -5.01 -14.13
C HIS A 35 28.12 -4.49 -13.68
N TRP A 36 28.22 -3.96 -12.45
CA TRP A 36 29.46 -3.39 -11.92
C TRP A 36 30.11 -4.23 -10.82
N TYR A 37 29.41 -5.23 -10.30
CA TYR A 37 29.95 -6.16 -9.31
C TYR A 37 30.01 -7.59 -9.87
N PRO A 38 31.19 -8.07 -10.30
CA PRO A 38 31.35 -9.46 -10.77
C PRO A 38 31.42 -10.48 -9.62
N GLY A 39 31.43 -10.04 -8.36
CA GLY A 39 31.49 -10.93 -7.20
C GLY A 39 30.12 -11.50 -6.79
N ARG A 40 30.06 -12.10 -5.60
CA ARG A 40 28.82 -12.70 -5.08
C ARG A 40 27.79 -11.68 -4.64
N VAL A 41 26.51 -11.96 -4.94
CA VAL A 41 25.35 -11.08 -4.67
C VAL A 41 25.25 -10.68 -3.19
N GLU A 42 25.63 -11.57 -2.27
CA GLU A 42 25.62 -11.30 -0.83
C GLU A 42 26.58 -10.20 -0.34
N GLN A 43 27.51 -9.73 -1.18
CA GLN A 43 28.50 -8.69 -0.82
C GLN A 43 28.08 -7.28 -1.25
N CYS A 44 26.86 -7.08 -1.72
CA CYS A 44 26.44 -5.77 -2.22
C CYS A 44 26.53 -4.63 -1.20
N TRP A 45 26.36 -4.94 0.09
CA TRP A 45 26.38 -3.98 1.18
C TRP A 45 27.78 -3.39 1.31
N VAL A 46 28.82 -4.22 1.08
CA VAL A 46 30.21 -3.79 1.02
C VAL A 46 30.39 -2.72 -0.05
N VAL A 47 29.70 -2.84 -1.17
CA VAL A 47 29.86 -1.89 -2.26
C VAL A 47 29.04 -0.62 -2.05
N THR A 48 27.91 -0.74 -1.38
CA THR A 48 27.16 0.42 -0.92
C THR A 48 28.01 1.23 0.05
N ASP A 49 28.72 0.57 0.97
CA ASP A 49 29.68 1.19 1.87
C ASP A 49 30.86 1.82 1.11
N CYS A 50 31.47 1.09 0.16
CA CYS A 50 32.57 1.60 -0.66
C CYS A 50 32.18 2.85 -1.46
N LEU A 51 30.97 2.88 -2.05
CA LEU A 51 30.55 4.08 -2.76
C LEU A 51 30.16 5.21 -1.82
N TYR A 52 29.52 4.90 -0.69
CA TYR A 52 29.28 5.92 0.32
C TYR A 52 30.60 6.54 0.77
N GLU A 53 31.64 5.74 1.00
CA GLU A 53 32.96 6.21 1.41
C GLU A 53 33.66 7.06 0.35
N ALA A 54 33.65 6.61 -0.91
CA ALA A 54 34.24 7.29 -2.07
C ALA A 54 33.51 8.59 -2.46
N SER A 55 32.29 8.79 -1.95
CA SER A 55 31.50 9.97 -2.25
C SER A 55 32.04 11.20 -1.52
N GLY A 56 32.04 12.35 -2.22
CA GLY A 56 32.28 13.65 -1.59
C GLY A 56 31.24 13.97 -0.50
N GLU A 57 31.57 14.89 0.40
CA GLU A 57 30.73 15.20 1.57
C GLU A 57 29.33 15.70 1.20
N SER A 58 29.21 16.49 0.13
CA SER A 58 27.93 16.96 -0.40
C SER A 58 27.02 15.80 -0.84
N LEU A 59 27.60 14.76 -1.43
CA LEU A 59 26.85 13.60 -1.91
C LEU A 59 26.46 12.67 -0.75
N LYS A 60 27.31 12.53 0.27
CA LYS A 60 26.97 11.85 1.53
C LYS A 60 25.74 12.48 2.19
N GLN A 61 25.70 13.81 2.25
CA GLN A 61 24.53 14.56 2.73
C GLN A 61 23.29 14.32 1.86
N GLN A 62 23.45 14.28 0.53
CA GLN A 62 22.37 13.96 -0.38
C GLN A 62 21.82 12.54 -0.17
N PHE A 63 22.67 11.54 0.08
CA PHE A 63 22.23 10.18 0.38
C PHE A 63 21.44 10.10 1.68
N ALA A 64 21.90 10.79 2.73
CA ALA A 64 21.17 10.88 3.99
C ALA A 64 19.81 11.57 3.81
N ALA A 65 19.76 12.68 3.07
CA ALA A 65 18.52 13.38 2.75
C ALA A 65 17.55 12.50 1.93
N THR A 66 18.08 11.74 0.97
CA THR A 66 17.31 10.83 0.12
C THR A 66 16.70 9.69 0.94
N ALA A 67 17.47 9.10 1.85
CA ALA A 67 16.97 8.09 2.79
C ALA A 67 15.82 8.63 3.67
N LEU A 68 15.91 9.89 4.12
CA LEU A 68 14.82 10.55 4.86
C LEU A 68 13.58 10.77 3.99
N VAL A 69 13.76 11.31 2.76
CA VAL A 69 12.66 11.54 1.82
C VAL A 69 11.96 10.23 1.48
N MET A 70 12.73 9.19 1.15
CA MET A 70 12.20 7.86 0.83
C MET A 70 11.62 7.16 2.06
N GLY A 71 12.17 7.34 3.26
CA GLY A 71 11.58 6.80 4.48
C GLY A 71 10.24 7.43 4.83
N LEU A 72 10.02 8.71 4.50
CA LEU A 72 8.84 9.47 4.94
C LEU A 72 7.76 9.59 3.86
N VAL A 73 8.12 9.98 2.63
CA VAL A 73 7.16 10.35 1.59
C VAL A 73 6.31 9.16 1.14
N PRO A 74 6.86 7.99 0.78
CA PRO A 74 6.06 6.85 0.36
C PRO A 74 5.10 6.30 1.39
N PRO A 75 5.50 6.05 2.66
CA PRO A 75 4.53 5.64 3.69
C PRO A 75 3.46 6.72 3.92
N THR A 76 3.84 8.01 3.86
CA THR A 76 2.90 9.12 4.00
C THR A 76 1.91 9.16 2.83
N LEU A 77 2.36 8.99 1.58
CA LEU A 77 1.50 9.04 0.40
C LEU A 77 0.54 7.86 0.31
N LYS A 78 0.99 6.65 0.67
CA LYS A 78 0.13 5.46 0.70
C LYS A 78 -1.03 5.67 1.67
N ASP A 79 -0.72 6.20 2.85
CA ASP A 79 -1.62 6.13 3.99
C ASP A 79 -1.98 7.50 4.57
N ILE A 80 -1.03 8.30 5.04
CA ILE A 80 -1.33 9.51 5.83
C ILE A 80 -1.90 10.67 4.98
N ALA A 81 -1.53 10.82 3.72
CA ALA A 81 -1.87 11.98 2.89
C ALA A 81 -3.37 12.09 2.52
N TRP A 82 -4.17 11.04 2.77
CA TRP A 82 -5.59 11.01 2.42
C TRP A 82 -6.52 10.48 3.53
N PRO A 83 -6.46 11.01 4.76
CA PRO A 83 -7.11 10.38 5.91
C PRO A 83 -8.64 10.35 5.78
N GLU A 84 -9.27 11.46 5.40
CA GLU A 84 -10.74 11.52 5.24
C GLU A 84 -11.27 10.77 4.01
N ARG A 85 -10.43 10.51 3.00
CA ARG A 85 -10.81 9.82 1.76
C ARG A 85 -10.58 8.31 1.79
N ARG A 86 -10.16 7.76 2.93
CA ARG A 86 -10.01 6.31 3.13
C ARG A 86 -11.33 5.61 3.36
N ILE A 87 -12.32 6.30 3.91
CA ILE A 87 -13.57 5.68 4.33
C ILE A 87 -14.51 5.57 3.13
N VAL A 88 -14.81 4.35 2.72
CA VAL A 88 -15.78 4.07 1.65
C VAL A 88 -17.07 3.59 2.32
N PRO A 89 -18.18 4.34 2.23
CA PRO A 89 -19.46 3.86 2.75
C PRO A 89 -19.93 2.70 1.89
N VAL A 90 -20.40 1.62 2.54
CA VAL A 90 -20.92 0.41 1.90
C VAL A 90 -22.26 0.06 2.55
N THR A 91 -23.26 -0.32 1.74
CA THR A 91 -24.60 -0.64 2.26
C THR A 91 -24.58 -1.85 3.20
N GLN A 92 -23.92 -2.93 2.78
CA GLN A 92 -23.86 -4.20 3.50
C GLN A 92 -22.43 -4.65 3.79
N LYS A 93 -22.30 -5.76 4.51
CA LYS A 93 -21.03 -6.35 4.93
C LYS A 93 -20.33 -6.97 3.74
N LEU A 94 -19.12 -6.52 3.46
CA LEU A 94 -18.27 -7.17 2.48
C LEU A 94 -17.91 -8.60 2.92
N LYS A 95 -17.80 -9.49 1.93
CA LYS A 95 -17.21 -10.82 2.15
C LYS A 95 -15.78 -10.67 2.71
N PRO A 96 -15.33 -11.60 3.57
CA PRO A 96 -14.02 -11.53 4.24
C PRO A 96 -12.87 -11.18 3.31
N LEU A 97 -12.81 -11.86 2.17
CA LEU A 97 -11.73 -11.69 1.20
C LEU A 97 -11.73 -10.27 0.61
N ALA A 98 -12.90 -9.74 0.28
CA ALA A 98 -13.03 -8.39 -0.26
C ALA A 98 -12.69 -7.33 0.79
N GLU A 99 -13.09 -7.55 2.04
CA GLU A 99 -12.73 -6.68 3.17
C GLU A 99 -11.20 -6.63 3.38
N ILE A 100 -10.53 -7.78 3.39
CA ILE A 100 -9.07 -7.87 3.53
C ILE A 100 -8.37 -7.16 2.36
N LEU A 101 -8.82 -7.40 1.12
CA LEU A 101 -8.24 -6.77 -0.06
C LEU A 101 -8.40 -5.24 -0.03
N VAL A 102 -9.60 -4.75 0.28
CA VAL A 102 -9.88 -3.31 0.36
C VAL A 102 -9.04 -2.65 1.45
N LEU A 103 -8.90 -3.31 2.61
CA LEU A 103 -8.04 -2.85 3.71
C LEU A 103 -6.56 -2.80 3.30
N ALA A 104 -6.06 -3.83 2.63
CA ALA A 104 -4.67 -3.90 2.14
C ALA A 104 -4.37 -2.85 1.05
N LEU A 105 -5.38 -2.50 0.25
CA LEU A 105 -5.33 -1.42 -0.74
C LEU A 105 -5.43 -0.01 -0.12
N GLY A 106 -5.56 0.09 1.21
CA GLY A 106 -5.51 1.36 1.95
C GLY A 106 -6.85 2.10 2.02
N LEU A 107 -7.97 1.37 1.91
CA LEU A 107 -9.32 1.86 2.12
C LEU A 107 -9.99 1.13 3.29
N VAL A 108 -10.89 1.81 3.99
CA VAL A 108 -11.64 1.27 5.12
C VAL A 108 -13.13 1.27 4.77
N PRO A 109 -13.76 0.10 4.58
CA PRO A 109 -15.19 0.05 4.34
C PRO A 109 -15.95 0.39 5.63
N ARG A 110 -16.94 1.30 5.54
CA ARG A 110 -17.84 1.64 6.65
C ARG A 110 -19.26 1.25 6.31
N GLU A 111 -19.86 0.44 7.16
CA GLU A 111 -21.25 0.00 7.02
C GLU A 111 -22.20 1.15 7.36
N THR A 112 -23.13 1.45 6.45
CA THR A 112 -24.15 2.49 6.66
C THR A 112 -25.56 1.90 6.82
N GLY A 113 -25.78 0.63 6.47
CA GLY A 113 -27.05 -0.09 6.65
C GLY A 113 -28.20 0.35 5.73
N ASN A 114 -28.06 1.46 4.99
CA ASN A 114 -29.07 1.96 4.06
C ASN A 114 -28.43 2.57 2.80
N ILE A 115 -28.85 2.07 1.63
CA ILE A 115 -28.34 2.47 0.31
C ILE A 115 -28.51 3.96 0.00
N HIS A 116 -29.58 4.59 0.48
CA HIS A 116 -29.80 6.02 0.27
C HIS A 116 -28.80 6.86 1.05
N VAL A 117 -28.43 6.43 2.26
CA VAL A 117 -27.41 7.07 3.10
C VAL A 117 -26.03 6.82 2.48
N THR A 118 -25.72 5.58 2.07
CA THR A 118 -24.47 5.23 1.39
C THR A 118 -24.24 6.10 0.16
N LYS A 119 -25.25 6.20 -0.71
CA LYS A 119 -25.17 6.96 -1.95
C LYS A 119 -25.02 8.46 -1.68
N LYS A 120 -25.77 9.01 -0.72
CA LYS A 120 -25.68 10.42 -0.34
C LYS A 120 -24.30 10.77 0.22
N GLU A 121 -23.76 9.94 1.12
CA GLU A 121 -22.45 10.14 1.74
C GLU A 121 -21.30 9.92 0.75
N SER A 122 -21.43 8.95 -0.16
CA SER A 122 -20.44 8.68 -1.20
C SER A 122 -20.36 9.84 -2.21
N ILE A 123 -21.52 10.32 -2.69
CA ILE A 123 -21.59 11.41 -3.69
C ILE A 123 -21.14 12.76 -3.11
N SER A 124 -21.40 13.03 -1.83
CA SER A 124 -21.04 14.31 -1.20
C SER A 124 -19.52 14.45 -1.02
N LYS A 125 -18.80 13.34 -0.82
CA LYS A 125 -17.37 13.36 -0.51
C LYS A 125 -16.47 13.57 -1.73
N THR A 126 -16.79 13.01 -2.91
CA THR A 126 -15.90 13.12 -4.08
C THR A 126 -16.62 13.16 -5.44
N ARG A 127 -16.04 13.90 -6.40
CA ARG A 127 -16.49 13.93 -7.80
C ARG A 127 -16.38 12.55 -8.48
N ILE A 128 -15.37 11.76 -8.12
CA ILE A 128 -15.13 10.41 -8.64
C ILE A 128 -16.25 9.47 -8.21
N ALA A 129 -16.67 9.53 -6.94
CA ALA A 129 -17.80 8.74 -6.47
C ALA A 129 -19.10 9.11 -7.22
N LYS A 130 -19.37 10.40 -7.43
CA LYS A 130 -20.52 10.86 -8.22
C LYS A 130 -20.51 10.31 -9.65
N PHE A 131 -19.34 10.24 -10.27
CA PHE A 131 -19.18 9.64 -11.59
C PHE A 131 -19.40 8.12 -11.55
N ALA A 132 -18.75 7.43 -10.62
CA ALA A 132 -18.79 5.97 -10.54
C ALA A 132 -20.20 5.41 -10.26
N TRP A 133 -20.99 6.09 -9.42
CA TRP A 133 -22.38 5.72 -9.16
C TRP A 133 -23.32 5.86 -10.37
N ARG A 134 -22.94 6.67 -11.37
CA ARG A 134 -23.71 6.84 -12.62
C ARG A 134 -23.35 5.82 -13.70
N LEU A 135 -22.26 5.07 -13.52
CA LEU A 135 -21.84 4.07 -14.47
C LEU A 135 -22.76 2.84 -14.39
N SER A 136 -23.04 2.25 -15.56
CA SER A 136 -23.69 0.94 -15.65
C SER A 136 -22.74 -0.17 -15.17
N THR A 137 -23.31 -1.31 -14.79
CA THR A 137 -22.57 -2.48 -14.27
C THR A 137 -21.39 -2.87 -15.17
N SER A 138 -21.62 -2.97 -16.48
CA SER A 138 -20.57 -3.32 -17.45
C SER A 138 -19.42 -2.30 -17.47
N ARG A 139 -19.74 -1.01 -17.33
CA ARG A 139 -18.72 0.06 -17.26
C ARG A 139 -17.97 0.02 -15.94
N ARG A 140 -18.61 -0.33 -14.82
CA ARG A 140 -17.93 -0.50 -13.52
C ARG A 140 -16.95 -1.66 -13.58
N VAL A 141 -17.34 -2.80 -14.16
CA VAL A 141 -16.45 -3.95 -14.38
C VAL A 141 -15.28 -3.57 -15.30
N PHE A 142 -15.53 -2.80 -16.37
CA PHE A 142 -14.46 -2.28 -17.21
C PHE A 142 -13.46 -1.38 -16.44
N TRP A 143 -13.95 -0.46 -15.60
CA TRP A 143 -13.05 0.37 -14.79
C TRP A 143 -12.30 -0.44 -13.73
N LEU A 144 -12.93 -1.48 -13.17
CA LEU A 144 -12.26 -2.43 -12.28
C LEU A 144 -11.09 -3.12 -13.00
N THR A 145 -11.29 -3.64 -14.22
CA THR A 145 -10.21 -4.30 -14.97
C THR A 145 -9.10 -3.32 -15.35
N VAL A 146 -9.44 -2.08 -15.73
CA VAL A 146 -8.45 -1.01 -15.95
C VAL A 146 -7.65 -0.73 -14.67
N CYS A 147 -8.29 -0.65 -13.52
CA CYS A 147 -7.58 -0.44 -12.25
C CYS A 147 -6.65 -1.60 -11.89
N ILE A 148 -7.10 -2.85 -12.11
CA ILE A 148 -6.24 -4.03 -11.93
C ILE A 148 -5.00 -3.91 -12.83
N PHE A 149 -5.19 -3.60 -14.11
CA PHE A 149 -4.08 -3.42 -15.05
C PHE A 149 -3.11 -2.32 -14.63
N LEU A 150 -3.62 -1.16 -14.20
CA LEU A 150 -2.81 -0.04 -13.73
C LEU A 150 -2.02 -0.38 -12.46
N VAL A 151 -2.65 -1.07 -11.51
CA VAL A 151 -1.99 -1.55 -10.29
C VAL A 151 -0.87 -2.53 -10.65
N SER A 152 -1.16 -3.52 -11.50
CA SER A 152 -0.15 -4.47 -11.99
C SER A 152 1.01 -3.77 -12.68
N MET A 153 0.74 -2.80 -13.55
CA MET A 153 1.79 -2.04 -14.24
C MET A 153 2.62 -1.20 -13.30
N SER A 154 2.01 -0.61 -12.27
CA SER A 154 2.72 0.15 -11.25
C SER A 154 3.63 -0.74 -10.40
N TYR A 155 3.18 -1.94 -10.02
CA TYR A 155 4.01 -2.93 -9.34
C TYR A 155 5.14 -3.46 -10.22
N THR A 156 4.87 -3.75 -11.49
CA THR A 156 5.89 -4.13 -12.46
C THR A 156 6.94 -3.01 -12.60
N GLY A 157 6.52 -1.76 -12.72
CA GLY A 157 7.41 -0.60 -12.74
C GLY A 157 8.26 -0.48 -11.47
N THR A 158 7.69 -0.80 -10.31
CA THR A 158 8.42 -0.85 -9.03
C THR A 158 9.50 -1.92 -9.02
N VAL A 159 9.20 -3.12 -9.52
CA VAL A 159 10.18 -4.20 -9.66
C VAL A 159 11.29 -3.80 -10.63
N PHE A 160 10.96 -3.22 -11.78
CA PHE A 160 11.96 -2.69 -12.71
C PHE A 160 12.82 -1.62 -12.04
N MET A 161 12.21 -0.67 -11.33
CA MET A 161 12.97 0.32 -10.58
C MET A 161 13.86 -0.31 -9.51
N GLU A 162 13.41 -1.35 -8.82
CA GLU A 162 14.25 -2.01 -7.80
C GLU A 162 15.44 -2.75 -8.40
N ILE A 163 15.27 -3.32 -9.61
CA ILE A 163 16.35 -3.99 -10.35
C ILE A 163 17.36 -3.00 -10.93
N TYR A 164 16.88 -1.87 -11.47
CA TYR A 164 17.69 -0.92 -12.22
C TYR A 164 18.14 0.31 -11.43
N SER A 165 17.35 0.77 -10.46
CA SER A 165 17.72 1.89 -9.58
C SER A 165 18.75 1.39 -8.57
N LYS A 166 19.87 2.11 -8.48
CA LYS A 166 20.96 1.74 -7.59
C LYS A 166 20.53 1.59 -6.13
N ARG A 167 21.02 0.52 -5.49
CA ARG A 167 21.31 0.38 -4.05
C ARG A 167 20.18 0.70 -3.07
N SER A 168 19.18 -0.18 -3.04
CA SER A 168 18.66 -0.56 -1.72
C SER A 168 19.71 -1.43 -1.04
N ALA A 169 20.22 -1.01 0.13
CA ALA A 169 21.14 -1.84 0.92
C ALA A 169 20.54 -3.21 1.29
N LEU A 170 19.20 -3.32 1.26
CA LEU A 170 18.43 -4.55 1.50
C LEU A 170 18.06 -5.29 0.21
N GLY A 171 17.81 -4.57 -0.89
CA GLY A 171 17.30 -5.12 -2.15
C GLY A 171 18.30 -5.95 -2.96
N CYS A 172 19.58 -5.98 -2.59
CA CYS A 172 20.55 -6.76 -3.37
C CYS A 172 20.41 -8.27 -3.23
N SER A 173 20.08 -8.75 -2.03
CA SER A 173 19.81 -10.18 -1.84
C SER A 173 18.46 -10.56 -2.45
N PHE A 174 17.55 -9.60 -2.60
CA PHE A 174 16.18 -9.84 -3.03
C PHE A 174 15.57 -8.58 -3.71
N PRO A 175 15.70 -8.45 -5.05
CA PRO A 175 15.37 -7.22 -5.79
C PRO A 175 13.88 -7.08 -6.12
N VAL A 176 13.01 -7.45 -5.17
CA VAL A 176 11.55 -7.28 -5.22
C VAL A 176 10.98 -7.01 -3.82
N PHE A 177 11.82 -6.54 -2.91
CA PHE A 177 11.51 -6.36 -1.50
C PHE A 177 10.45 -5.27 -1.28
N ILE A 178 10.46 -4.21 -2.09
CA ILE A 178 9.46 -3.13 -2.00
C ILE A 178 8.10 -3.62 -2.49
N ALA A 179 8.09 -4.38 -3.59
CA ALA A 179 6.87 -5.03 -4.07
C ALA A 179 6.31 -5.99 -3.01
N MET A 180 7.18 -6.78 -2.36
CA MET A 180 6.78 -7.67 -1.27
C MET A 180 6.27 -6.94 -0.03
N TRP A 181 6.82 -5.77 0.32
CA TRP A 181 6.26 -4.95 1.41
C TRP A 181 4.79 -4.61 1.16
N HIS A 182 4.41 -4.27 -0.08
CA HIS A 182 3.01 -4.01 -0.39
C HIS A 182 2.14 -5.26 -0.28
N VAL A 183 2.67 -6.45 -0.62
CA VAL A 183 1.98 -7.74 -0.39
C VAL A 183 1.80 -8.01 1.11
N PHE A 184 2.80 -7.67 1.93
CA PHE A 184 2.73 -7.84 3.38
C PHE A 184 1.63 -7.00 4.04
N ALA A 185 1.05 -6.00 3.36
CA ALA A 185 -0.13 -5.28 3.83
C ALA A 185 -1.36 -6.20 4.03
N LEU A 186 -1.40 -7.37 3.38
CA LEU A 186 -2.43 -8.37 3.58
C LEU A 186 -2.44 -8.94 5.01
N LEU A 187 -1.28 -8.98 5.68
CA LEU A 187 -1.16 -9.52 7.03
C LEU A 187 -1.89 -8.66 8.07
N PRO A 188 -1.59 -7.36 8.26
CA PRO A 188 -2.34 -6.52 9.19
C PRO A 188 -3.81 -6.37 8.77
N ALA A 189 -4.12 -6.36 7.47
CA ALA A 189 -5.50 -6.39 6.99
C ALA A 189 -6.26 -7.65 7.42
N SER A 190 -5.64 -8.83 7.34
CA SER A 190 -6.22 -10.09 7.79
C SER A 190 -6.47 -10.10 9.30
N ILE A 191 -5.49 -9.62 10.08
CA ILE A 191 -5.63 -9.49 11.54
C ILE A 191 -6.79 -8.55 11.87
N HIS A 192 -6.87 -7.39 11.20
CA HIS A 192 -7.97 -6.44 11.37
C HIS A 192 -9.33 -7.10 11.10
N THR A 193 -9.50 -7.76 9.95
CA THR A 193 -10.77 -8.42 9.62
C THR A 193 -11.13 -9.52 10.62
N ILE A 194 -10.17 -10.31 11.10
CA ILE A 194 -10.41 -11.37 12.10
C ILE A 194 -10.88 -10.77 13.44
N PHE A 195 -10.19 -9.74 13.94
CA PHE A 195 -10.56 -9.09 15.19
C PHE A 195 -11.90 -8.36 15.10
N ALA A 196 -12.15 -7.67 13.97
CA ALA A 196 -13.44 -7.05 13.70
C ALA A 196 -14.59 -8.09 13.73
N ARG A 197 -14.36 -9.29 13.19
CA ARG A 197 -15.33 -10.40 13.25
C ARG A 197 -15.54 -10.92 14.66
N PHE A 198 -14.48 -11.10 15.44
CA PHE A 198 -14.61 -11.58 16.82
C PHE A 198 -15.35 -10.57 17.69
N ARG A 199 -15.09 -9.27 17.53
CA ARG A 199 -15.86 -8.21 18.20
C ARG A 199 -17.34 -8.29 17.87
N ARG A 200 -17.68 -8.38 16.57
CA ARG A 200 -19.08 -8.50 16.12
C ARG A 200 -19.77 -9.74 16.66
N LYS A 201 -19.07 -10.88 16.74
CA LYS A 201 -19.63 -12.11 17.35
C LYS A 201 -19.93 -11.93 18.84
N ARG A 202 -19.05 -11.25 19.57
CA ARG A 202 -19.27 -10.93 20.99
C ARG A 202 -20.45 -9.98 21.18
N GLU A 203 -20.54 -8.94 20.35
CA GLU A 203 -21.65 -7.99 20.37
C GLU A 203 -22.98 -8.70 20.03
N ALA A 204 -23.03 -9.53 18.99
CA ALA A 204 -24.22 -10.30 18.64
C ALA A 204 -24.67 -11.26 19.77
N HIS A 205 -23.72 -11.83 20.52
CA HIS A 205 -24.02 -12.66 21.68
C HIS A 205 -24.55 -11.84 22.88
N ASN A 206 -24.13 -10.58 23.01
CA ASN A 206 -24.58 -9.69 24.08
C ASN A 206 -25.90 -8.96 23.74
N VAL A 207 -26.20 -8.75 22.45
CA VAL A 207 -27.39 -8.03 21.95
C VAL A 207 -28.66 -8.88 21.98
N SER A 208 -28.58 -10.17 22.34
CA SER A 208 -29.77 -10.95 22.71
C SER A 208 -30.46 -10.45 24.00
N GLY A 209 -29.95 -9.38 24.64
CA GLY A 209 -30.52 -8.76 25.83
C GLY A 209 -30.83 -7.25 25.76
N GLN A 210 -30.44 -6.49 24.73
CA GLN A 210 -30.74 -5.04 24.68
C GLN A 210 -30.64 -4.45 23.27
N ILE A 211 -31.77 -3.95 22.77
CA ILE A 211 -31.86 -3.06 21.61
C ILE A 211 -31.17 -1.75 22.02
N GLN A 212 -29.97 -1.48 21.51
CA GLN A 212 -29.34 -0.19 21.73
C GLN A 212 -28.92 0.47 20.43
N SER A 213 -29.66 1.53 20.14
CA SER A 213 -29.33 2.63 19.25
C SER A 213 -27.89 3.07 19.47
N ARG A 214 -27.00 2.73 18.53
CA ARG A 214 -25.64 3.27 18.48
C ARG A 214 -25.73 4.62 17.78
N ASN A 215 -25.93 5.68 18.56
CA ASN A 215 -25.56 7.03 18.14
C ASN A 215 -24.04 7.02 17.90
N ASP A 216 -23.68 6.97 16.63
CA ASP A 216 -22.32 7.08 16.12
C ASP A 216 -21.92 8.58 16.17
N ASP A 217 -21.86 9.13 17.39
CA ASP A 217 -21.37 10.48 17.63
C ASP A 217 -19.87 10.51 17.31
N GLY A 218 -19.55 11.15 16.18
CA GLY A 218 -18.25 11.76 15.92
C GLY A 218 -17.05 10.85 16.09
N MET A 219 -17.02 9.69 15.43
CA MET A 219 -15.75 8.97 15.26
C MET A 219 -14.81 9.86 14.44
N ILE A 220 -13.97 10.63 15.12
CA ILE A 220 -12.86 11.36 14.52
C ILE A 220 -12.08 10.32 13.73
N ALA A 221 -12.13 10.43 12.40
CA ALA A 221 -11.44 9.55 11.48
C ALA A 221 -9.94 9.73 11.74
N SER A 222 -9.35 8.85 12.54
CA SER A 222 -7.92 8.89 12.79
C SER A 222 -7.17 8.70 11.48
N ALA A 223 -6.11 9.49 11.28
CA ALA A 223 -5.29 9.44 10.09
C ALA A 223 -4.56 8.09 9.92
N VAL A 224 -4.46 7.30 11.00
CA VAL A 224 -3.76 6.02 11.07
C VAL A 224 -4.76 4.86 11.01
N GLN A 225 -4.54 3.94 10.06
CA GLN A 225 -5.36 2.74 9.92
C GLN A 225 -5.27 1.90 11.20
N GLY A 226 -6.41 1.64 11.84
CA GLY A 226 -6.50 0.86 13.08
C GLY A 226 -6.40 1.65 14.39
N ALA A 227 -6.23 2.97 14.38
CA ALA A 227 -6.07 3.75 15.64
C ALA A 227 -7.28 3.72 16.59
N ASN A 228 -8.47 3.41 16.08
CA ASN A 228 -9.68 3.22 16.89
C ASN A 228 -10.01 1.73 17.10
N GLU A 229 -9.08 0.83 16.77
CA GLU A 229 -9.24 -0.63 16.90
C GLU A 229 -8.46 -1.18 18.11
N ASP A 230 -8.65 -2.45 18.41
CA ASP A 230 -7.97 -3.15 19.51
C ASP A 230 -6.44 -3.08 19.37
N TRP A 231 -5.73 -3.11 20.51
CA TRP A 231 -4.27 -3.01 20.55
C TRP A 231 -3.51 -3.97 19.60
N PRO A 232 -3.95 -5.22 19.31
CA PRO A 232 -3.23 -6.10 18.38
C PRO A 232 -3.28 -5.59 16.94
N VAL A 233 -4.40 -4.95 16.55
CA VAL A 233 -4.57 -4.37 15.22
C VAL A 233 -3.67 -3.14 15.06
N GLN A 234 -3.64 -2.28 16.09
CA GLN A 234 -2.73 -1.13 16.12
C GLN A 234 -1.26 -1.56 16.05
N LEU A 235 -0.88 -2.60 16.79
CA LEU A 235 0.49 -3.13 16.77
C LEU A 235 0.86 -3.70 15.39
N ALA A 236 -0.04 -4.47 14.76
CA ALA A 236 0.21 -5.04 13.45
C ALA A 236 0.43 -3.97 12.36
N TRP A 237 -0.43 -2.94 12.33
CA TRP A 237 -0.25 -1.80 11.44
C TRP A 237 1.00 -0.99 11.78
N GLY A 238 1.28 -0.78 13.08
CA GLY A 238 2.49 -0.08 13.53
C GLY A 238 3.79 -0.76 13.06
N ILE A 239 3.89 -2.09 13.22
CA ILE A 239 5.03 -2.87 12.71
C ILE A 239 5.13 -2.72 11.19
N TYR A 240 4.01 -2.88 10.46
CA TYR A 240 3.98 -2.73 9.01
C TYR A 240 4.53 -1.37 8.54
N TYR A 241 4.15 -0.27 9.21
CA TYR A 241 4.62 1.07 8.89
C TYR A 241 6.09 1.28 9.21
N ILE A 242 6.56 0.84 10.40
CA ILE A 242 7.98 0.94 10.78
C ILE A 242 8.84 0.17 9.78
N THR A 243 8.44 -1.07 9.44
CA THR A 243 9.14 -1.86 8.42
C THR A 243 9.15 -1.14 7.07
N GLY A 244 8.03 -0.51 6.67
CA GLY A 244 7.95 0.27 5.43
C GLY A 244 8.93 1.45 5.40
N ILE A 245 9.04 2.21 6.48
CA ILE A 245 10.00 3.31 6.61
C ILE A 245 11.43 2.77 6.41
N LEU A 246 11.79 1.66 7.07
CA LEU A 246 13.11 1.05 6.93
C LEU A 246 13.37 0.52 5.51
N VAL A 247 12.37 -0.11 4.89
CA VAL A 247 12.43 -0.61 3.51
C VAL A 247 12.76 0.54 2.56
N PHE A 248 11.99 1.63 2.58
CA PHE A 248 12.22 2.73 1.66
C PHE A 248 13.45 3.56 2.02
N ALA A 249 13.77 3.75 3.31
CA ALA A 249 14.98 4.46 3.74
C ALA A 249 16.27 3.73 3.30
N SER A 250 16.20 2.42 3.06
CA SER A 250 17.33 1.67 2.51
C SER A 250 17.71 2.10 1.08
N ILE A 251 16.81 2.82 0.37
CA ILE A 251 17.07 3.43 -0.94
C ILE A 251 17.77 4.79 -0.72
N MET A 252 19.06 4.73 -0.42
CA MET A 252 19.85 5.90 -0.04
C MET A 252 20.66 6.49 -1.20
N ALA A 253 21.18 5.66 -2.10
CA ALA A 253 22.15 6.06 -3.11
C ALA A 253 21.53 6.18 -4.50
N VAL A 254 20.46 6.96 -4.60
CA VAL A 254 19.77 7.25 -5.87
C VAL A 254 19.99 8.69 -6.31
N THR A 255 20.06 8.89 -7.62
CA THR A 255 20.09 10.20 -8.26
C THR A 255 18.75 10.93 -8.10
N VAL A 256 18.73 12.23 -8.36
CA VAL A 256 17.50 13.04 -8.30
C VAL A 256 16.45 12.54 -9.30
N VAL A 257 16.87 12.09 -10.49
CA VAL A 257 15.97 11.57 -11.52
C VAL A 257 15.36 10.23 -11.07
N GLU A 258 16.16 9.33 -10.52
CA GLU A 258 15.66 8.07 -9.95
C GLU A 258 14.69 8.33 -8.78
N LEU A 259 15.02 9.27 -7.89
CA LEU A 259 14.14 9.68 -6.79
C LEU A 259 12.78 10.18 -7.31
N ALA A 260 12.77 11.00 -8.36
CA ALA A 260 11.53 11.48 -8.98
C ALA A 260 10.70 10.32 -9.57
N CYS A 261 11.34 9.33 -10.20
CA CYS A 261 10.68 8.12 -10.69
C CYS A 261 10.09 7.28 -9.55
N TRP A 262 10.83 7.12 -8.44
CA TRP A 262 10.34 6.42 -7.25
C TRP A 262 9.10 7.09 -6.67
N ILE A 263 9.13 8.41 -6.48
CA ILE A 263 7.99 9.17 -5.97
C ILE A 263 6.79 9.05 -6.93
N GLY A 264 7.02 9.17 -8.23
CA GLY A 264 5.97 9.04 -9.25
C GLY A 264 5.30 7.65 -9.23
N LEU A 265 6.08 6.58 -9.12
CA LEU A 265 5.56 5.22 -9.01
C LEU A 265 4.77 5.01 -7.73
N VAL A 266 5.25 5.51 -6.60
CA VAL A 266 4.55 5.43 -5.32
C VAL A 266 3.19 6.15 -5.39
N ILE A 267 3.13 7.34 -6.01
CA ILE A 267 1.87 8.04 -6.26
C ILE A 267 0.96 7.20 -7.15
N ALA A 268 1.49 6.60 -8.21
CA ALA A 268 0.74 5.72 -9.11
C ALA A 268 0.18 4.49 -8.38
N ILE A 269 0.99 3.81 -7.55
CA ILE A 269 0.56 2.66 -6.74
C ILE A 269 -0.53 3.08 -5.74
N ALA A 270 -0.32 4.17 -5.00
CA ALA A 270 -1.28 4.65 -4.01
C ALA A 270 -2.62 5.03 -4.65
N GLY A 271 -2.57 5.78 -5.76
CA GLY A 271 -3.75 6.21 -6.50
C GLY A 271 -4.51 5.04 -7.13
N SER A 272 -3.80 4.18 -7.86
CA SER A 272 -4.40 3.01 -8.53
C SER A 272 -4.92 1.97 -7.54
N SER A 273 -4.25 1.73 -6.42
CA SER A 273 -4.69 0.79 -5.38
C SER A 273 -5.97 1.27 -4.70
N LYS A 274 -6.06 2.56 -4.35
CA LYS A 274 -7.29 3.13 -3.78
C LYS A 274 -8.43 3.14 -4.80
N ALA A 275 -8.15 3.48 -6.06
CA ALA A 275 -9.15 3.39 -7.11
C ALA A 275 -9.68 1.95 -7.26
N LEU A 276 -8.78 0.96 -7.27
CA LEU A 276 -9.13 -0.46 -7.32
C LEU A 276 -10.02 -0.86 -6.13
N GLY A 277 -9.61 -0.54 -4.90
CA GLY A 277 -10.39 -0.88 -3.71
C GLY A 277 -11.78 -0.23 -3.72
N PHE A 278 -11.89 1.00 -4.22
CA PHE A 278 -13.18 1.68 -4.37
C PHE A 278 -14.09 0.97 -5.39
N PHE A 279 -13.58 0.56 -6.54
CA PHE A 279 -14.36 -0.19 -7.53
C PHE A 279 -14.71 -1.60 -7.06
N ILE A 280 -13.84 -2.26 -6.28
CA ILE A 280 -14.16 -3.54 -5.62
C ILE A 280 -15.38 -3.36 -4.71
N CYS A 281 -15.41 -2.33 -3.86
CA CYS A 281 -16.56 -2.04 -3.01
C CYS A 281 -17.85 -1.85 -3.82
N LEU A 282 -17.82 -1.05 -4.89
CA LEU A 282 -18.99 -0.79 -5.72
C LEU A 282 -19.53 -2.04 -6.43
N VAL A 283 -18.63 -2.86 -6.97
CA VAL A 283 -19.03 -4.10 -7.68
C VAL A 283 -19.57 -5.13 -6.71
N CYS A 284 -18.96 -5.29 -5.53
CA CYS A 284 -19.47 -6.18 -4.49
C CYS A 284 -20.86 -5.74 -4.01
N GLU A 285 -21.06 -4.44 -3.79
CA GLU A 285 -22.35 -3.87 -3.39
C GLU A 285 -23.44 -4.12 -4.43
N GLU A 286 -23.11 -4.06 -5.71
CA GLU A 286 -24.08 -4.31 -6.78
C GLU A 286 -24.46 -5.79 -6.92
N ILE A 287 -23.49 -6.70 -6.79
CA ILE A 287 -23.75 -8.15 -6.81
C ILE A 287 -24.69 -8.54 -5.66
N GLU A 288 -24.45 -7.99 -4.47
CA GLU A 288 -25.25 -8.31 -3.28
C GLU A 288 -26.68 -7.75 -3.40
N ASN A 289 -26.83 -6.50 -3.84
CA ASN A 289 -28.15 -5.91 -4.12
C ASN A 289 -28.90 -6.61 -5.27
N GLY A 290 -28.18 -7.15 -6.26
CA GLY A 290 -28.78 -7.92 -7.36
C GLY A 290 -29.36 -9.26 -6.87
N VAL A 291 -28.65 -9.93 -5.96
CA VAL A 291 -29.10 -11.20 -5.35
C VAL A 291 -30.35 -10.96 -4.50
N ASP A 292 -30.37 -9.93 -3.65
CA ASP A 292 -31.52 -9.63 -2.79
C ASP A 292 -32.81 -9.35 -3.57
N ASN A 293 -32.73 -8.57 -4.66
CA ASN A 293 -33.89 -8.29 -5.51
C ASN A 293 -34.40 -9.55 -6.25
N SER A 294 -33.51 -10.45 -6.66
CA SER A 294 -33.90 -11.71 -7.31
C SER A 294 -34.56 -12.71 -6.35
N GLY A 295 -34.19 -12.70 -5.07
CA GLY A 295 -34.87 -13.48 -4.02
C GLY A 295 -36.24 -12.92 -3.64
N GLN A 296 -36.42 -11.60 -3.69
CA GLN A 296 -37.70 -10.96 -3.34
C GLN A 296 -38.76 -11.13 -4.45
N SER A 297 -38.36 -11.18 -5.73
CA SER A 297 -39.28 -11.48 -6.84
C SER A 297 -39.81 -12.93 -6.85
N GLN A 298 -39.11 -13.89 -6.25
CA GLN A 298 -39.62 -15.27 -6.15
C GLN A 298 -40.68 -15.46 -5.05
N ASN A 299 -40.67 -14.64 -3.99
CA ASN A 299 -41.65 -14.73 -2.90
C ASN A 299 -42.99 -14.02 -3.20
N LEU A 300 -43.07 -13.21 -4.25
CA LEU A 300 -44.31 -12.55 -4.67
C LEU A 300 -45.07 -13.30 -5.77
N GLY A 301 -44.54 -14.44 -6.26
CA GLY A 301 -45.19 -15.27 -7.28
C GLY A 301 -46.07 -16.42 -6.73
N GLY A 302 -46.14 -16.61 -5.42
CA GLY A 302 -46.80 -17.76 -4.78
C GLY A 302 -48.17 -17.50 -4.15
N VAL A 303 -48.67 -16.25 -4.16
CA VAL A 303 -49.97 -15.90 -3.58
C VAL A 303 -50.93 -15.51 -4.71
N GLY A 304 -51.79 -16.46 -5.09
CA GLY A 304 -53.00 -16.16 -5.86
C GLY A 304 -53.16 -16.95 -7.15
N ARG A 305 -53.55 -18.22 -7.03
CA ARG A 305 -54.60 -18.79 -7.88
C ARG A 305 -55.50 -19.65 -7.02
N ASN A 306 -56.74 -19.17 -6.90
CA ASN A 306 -57.89 -19.85 -6.32
C ASN A 306 -58.12 -21.22 -6.96
#